data_AF-A0AAV5F8S1-F1
#
_entry.id   AF-A0AAV5F8S1-F1
#
_cell.length_a   1.000
_cell.length_b   1.000
_cell.length_c   1.000
_cell.angle_alpha   90.00
_cell.angle_beta   90.00
_cell.angle_gamma   90.00
#
_symmetry.space_group_name_H-M   'P 1'
#
loop_
_entity.id
_entity.type
_entity.pdbx_description
1 polymer ?
#
loop_
_entity_poly.entity_id
_entity_poly.type
_entity_poly.pdbx_seq_one_letter_code
_entity_poly.pdbx_strand_id
1 'polypeptide(L)'
;MSLALFLVIAAARLASPASHAGDANSKNLHPVVLVPGYGSNQLEARLTAAYEPPAPSCTLAADQLGEWFQLWPNHTGMHDAAQAPCFADQMSLVYDAGADDYRNAADGVATRVPFFGSTRGLVG
;
A
#
# COMPACT_ATOMS: atom_id res chain seq x y z
N MET A 1 -11.42 15.79 -39.22
CA MET A 1 -10.50 16.25 -38.17
C MET A 1 -9.71 15.05 -37.69
N SER A 2 -8.43 15.02 -38.07
CA SER A 2 -7.61 13.83 -38.25
C SER A 2 -7.19 13.12 -36.97
N LEU A 3 -7.28 11.78 -37.01
CA LEU A 3 -6.68 10.79 -36.11
C LEU A 3 -5.18 11.05 -35.82
N ALA A 4 -4.51 11.80 -36.72
CA ALA A 4 -3.13 12.23 -36.59
C ALA A 4 -2.86 13.12 -35.36
N LEU A 5 -3.84 13.89 -34.87
CA LEU A 5 -3.62 14.78 -33.72
C LEU A 5 -3.54 14.02 -32.39
N PHE A 6 -4.23 12.87 -32.26
CA PHE A 6 -4.20 12.04 -31.04
C PHE A 6 -2.90 11.23 -30.91
N LEU A 7 -2.32 10.77 -32.02
CA LEU A 7 -1.06 10.03 -32.01
C LEU A 7 0.14 10.90 -31.61
N VAL A 8 0.11 12.20 -31.90
CA VAL A 8 1.19 13.12 -31.51
C VAL A 8 1.20 13.38 -30.00
N ILE A 9 0.04 13.38 -29.34
CA ILE A 9 -0.05 13.59 -27.89
C ILE A 9 0.38 12.33 -27.11
N ALA A 10 0.11 11.13 -27.66
CA ALA A 10 0.48 9.85 -27.03
C ALA A 10 1.99 9.54 -27.12
N ALA A 11 2.67 9.94 -28.20
CA ALA A 11 4.10 9.67 -28.37
C ALA A 11 5.02 10.61 -27.55
N ALA A 12 4.54 11.79 -27.14
CA ALA A 12 5.34 12.78 -26.43
C ALA A 12 5.42 12.57 -24.90
N ARG A 13 4.80 11.50 -24.36
CA ARG A 13 4.80 11.20 -22.91
C ARG A 13 5.56 9.93 -22.52
N LEU A 14 6.21 9.27 -23.47
CA LEU A 14 6.94 8.01 -23.22
C LEU A 14 8.45 8.15 -23.10
N ALA A 15 8.99 9.36 -23.11
CA ALA A 15 10.39 9.61 -22.79
C ALA A 15 10.58 11.02 -22.23
N SER A 16 10.13 11.23 -20.99
CA SER A 16 10.87 12.13 -20.11
C SER A 16 11.90 11.28 -19.37
N PRO A 17 13.15 11.10 -19.87
CA PRO A 17 14.21 10.97 -18.91
C PRO A 17 14.12 12.24 -18.09
N ALA A 18 13.90 12.14 -16.78
CA ALA A 18 14.22 13.22 -15.88
C ALA A 18 15.71 13.46 -16.06
N SER A 19 16.06 14.26 -17.07
CA SER A 19 17.38 14.79 -17.30
C SER A 19 17.57 15.72 -16.13
N HIS A 20 18.07 15.17 -15.03
CA HIS A 20 18.75 15.96 -14.04
C HIS A 20 19.95 16.51 -14.80
N ALA A 21 19.76 17.68 -15.40
CA ALA A 21 20.86 18.56 -15.68
C ALA A 21 21.56 18.72 -14.33
N GLY A 22 22.63 17.96 -14.15
CA GLY A 22 23.42 17.99 -12.94
C GLY A 22 23.99 19.38 -12.84
N ASP A 23 23.30 20.23 -12.08
CA ASP A 23 23.84 21.51 -11.66
C ASP A 23 25.22 21.19 -11.06
N ALA A 24 26.24 21.89 -11.55
CA ALA A 24 27.64 21.71 -11.14
C ALA A 24 27.90 22.04 -9.66
N ASN A 25 26.84 22.16 -8.85
CA ASN A 25 26.81 22.33 -7.40
C ASN A 25 26.27 21.10 -6.64
N SER A 26 25.93 20.01 -7.34
CA SER A 26 25.41 18.75 -6.75
C SER A 26 26.45 17.91 -6.00
N LYS A 27 27.64 18.47 -5.71
CA LYS A 27 28.77 17.74 -5.09
C LYS A 27 28.81 17.77 -3.55
N ASN A 28 27.82 18.36 -2.89
CA ASN A 28 27.81 18.51 -1.41
C ASN A 28 26.47 18.12 -0.76
N LEU A 29 25.67 17.24 -1.35
CA LEU A 29 24.47 16.72 -0.67
C LEU A 29 24.80 15.41 0.04
N HIS A 30 24.46 15.34 1.32
CA HIS A 30 24.56 14.11 2.10
C HIS A 30 23.31 13.26 1.88
N PRO A 31 23.44 11.93 1.70
CA PRO A 31 22.27 11.06 1.63
C PRO A 31 21.50 11.11 2.95
N VAL A 32 20.18 11.20 2.85
CA VAL A 32 19.27 11.18 3.99
C VAL A 32 18.33 9.99 3.84
N VAL A 33 18.17 9.24 4.93
CA VAL A 33 17.18 8.16 5.03
C VAL A 33 16.10 8.61 6.00
N LEU A 34 14.85 8.57 5.54
CA LEU A 34 13.69 8.87 6.37
C LEU A 34 13.18 7.57 7.00
N VAL A 35 13.13 7.54 8.33
CA VAL A 35 12.55 6.43 9.10
C VAL A 35 11.27 6.94 9.74
N PRO A 36 10.08 6.53 9.27
CA PRO A 36 8.80 6.97 9.82
C PRO A 36 8.55 6.37 11.21
N GLY A 37 7.73 7.08 11.99
CA GLY A 37 7.19 6.57 13.25
C GLY A 37 5.98 5.66 13.04
N TYR A 38 5.38 5.23 14.16
CA TYR A 38 4.17 4.39 14.15
C TYR A 38 3.02 5.04 13.38
N GLY A 39 2.43 4.30 12.44
CA GLY A 39 1.31 4.76 11.63
C GLY A 39 1.66 5.81 10.56
N SER A 40 2.94 6.16 10.39
CA SER A 40 3.38 7.20 9.43
C SER A 40 3.87 6.64 8.10
N ASN A 41 3.62 5.36 7.82
CA ASN A 41 3.82 4.76 6.52
C ASN A 41 2.64 3.88 6.12
N GLN A 42 2.42 3.73 4.82
CA GLN A 42 1.37 2.88 4.30
C GLN A 42 1.61 1.41 4.65
N LEU A 43 0.51 0.67 4.76
CA LEU A 43 0.49 -0.78 4.88
C LEU A 43 -0.51 -1.32 3.86
N GLU A 44 -0.12 -2.35 3.13
CA GLU A 44 -1.01 -3.09 2.25
C GLU A 44 -1.32 -4.46 2.85
N ALA A 45 -2.51 -4.97 2.53
CA ALA A 45 -2.90 -6.33 2.81
C ALA A 45 -3.35 -7.05 1.54
N ARG A 46 -3.31 -8.38 1.60
CA ARG A 46 -3.85 -9.28 0.58
C ARG A 46 -4.60 -10.40 1.28
N LEU A 47 -5.85 -10.60 0.89
CA LEU A 47 -6.67 -11.71 1.40
C LEU A 47 -6.52 -12.91 0.46
N THR A 48 -6.34 -14.09 1.03
CA THR A 48 -6.27 -15.36 0.30
C THR A 48 -7.59 -16.13 0.43
N ALA A 49 -7.70 -17.25 -0.27
CA ALA A 49 -8.87 -18.14 -0.14
C ALA A 49 -9.06 -18.74 1.26
N ALA A 50 -8.04 -18.67 2.13
CA ALA A 50 -8.13 -19.12 3.52
C ALA A 50 -8.73 -18.05 4.46
N TYR A 51 -8.99 -16.84 3.98
CA TYR A 51 -9.56 -15.78 4.80
C TYR A 51 -11.03 -16.03 5.13
N GLU A 52 -11.34 -16.13 6.42
CA GLU A 52 -12.69 -16.30 6.93
C GLU A 52 -13.18 -14.99 7.58
N PRO A 53 -14.04 -14.21 6.90
CA PRO A 53 -14.43 -12.89 7.35
C PRO A 53 -15.32 -12.93 8.60
N PRO A 54 -15.18 -11.97 9.54
CA PRO A 54 -15.97 -11.92 10.77
C PRO A 54 -17.45 -11.53 10.52
N ALA A 55 -17.75 -10.98 9.34
CA ALA A 55 -19.10 -10.64 8.91
C ALA A 55 -19.21 -10.73 7.37
N PRO A 56 -20.40 -11.00 6.80
CA PRO A 56 -20.58 -11.06 5.34
C PRO A 56 -20.18 -9.77 4.61
N SER A 57 -20.34 -8.61 5.26
CA SER A 57 -19.93 -7.30 4.71
C SER A 57 -18.42 -7.16 4.50
N CYS A 58 -17.61 -8.06 5.08
CA CYS A 58 -16.15 -8.05 4.98
C CYS A 58 -15.61 -8.90 3.82
N THR A 59 -16.48 -9.52 3.04
CA THR A 59 -16.08 -10.27 1.84
C THR A 59 -15.66 -9.31 0.73
N LEU A 60 -14.50 -9.59 0.12
CA LEU A 60 -14.09 -8.92 -1.10
C LEU A 60 -14.75 -9.56 -2.32
N ALA A 61 -14.86 -8.80 -3.40
CA ALA A 61 -15.25 -9.35 -4.69
C ALA A 61 -14.23 -10.42 -5.12
N ALA A 62 -14.69 -11.46 -5.84
CA ALA A 62 -13.84 -12.62 -6.17
C ALA A 62 -12.62 -12.24 -7.02
N ASP A 63 -12.71 -11.19 -7.83
CA ASP A 63 -11.63 -10.62 -8.63
C ASP A 63 -10.62 -9.78 -7.82
N GLN A 64 -10.94 -9.45 -6.57
CA GLN A 64 -10.06 -8.74 -5.64
C GLN A 64 -9.34 -9.69 -4.66
N LEU A 65 -9.76 -10.96 -4.58
CA LEU A 65 -9.06 -11.97 -3.80
C LEU A 65 -7.67 -12.22 -4.39
N GLY A 66 -6.65 -12.19 -3.54
CA GLY A 66 -5.26 -12.34 -3.97
C GLY A 66 -4.60 -11.05 -4.45
N GLU A 67 -5.32 -9.93 -4.55
CA GLU A 67 -4.75 -8.62 -4.86
C GLU A 67 -4.33 -7.87 -3.59
N TRP A 68 -3.33 -7.00 -3.74
CA TRP A 68 -2.89 -6.11 -2.67
C TRP A 68 -3.76 -4.86 -2.65
N PHE A 69 -4.29 -4.51 -1.48
CA PHE A 69 -5.04 -3.28 -1.25
C PHE A 69 -4.45 -2.51 -0.07
N GLN A 70 -4.70 -1.20 -0.04
CA GLN A 70 -4.24 -0.34 1.05
C GLN A 70 -5.04 -0.63 2.33
N LEU A 71 -4.38 -1.24 3.31
CA LEU A 71 -4.93 -1.50 4.64
C LEU A 71 -4.75 -0.28 5.57
N TRP A 72 -3.64 0.45 5.43
CA TRP A 72 -3.38 1.68 6.16
C TRP A 72 -2.79 2.78 5.26
N PRO A 73 -3.27 4.03 5.35
CA PRO A 73 -4.44 4.47 6.12
C PRO A 73 -5.76 4.02 5.46
N ASN A 74 -6.79 3.73 6.26
CA ASN A 74 -8.11 3.33 5.75
C ASN A 74 -9.24 4.04 6.53
N HIS A 75 -9.64 5.21 6.06
CA HIS A 75 -10.67 6.02 6.71
C HIS A 75 -12.03 5.33 6.77
N THR A 76 -12.43 4.61 5.72
CA THR A 76 -13.70 3.88 5.70
C THR A 76 -13.70 2.80 6.77
N GLY A 77 -12.63 2.00 6.84
CA GLY A 77 -12.46 0.97 7.88
C GLY A 77 -12.42 1.54 9.30
N MET A 78 -11.97 2.77 9.49
CA MET A 78 -11.89 3.40 10.82
C MET A 78 -13.18 4.10 11.28
N HIS A 79 -14.04 4.51 10.35
CA HIS A 79 -15.17 5.41 10.65
C HIS A 79 -16.55 4.87 10.27
N ASP A 80 -16.62 3.87 9.40
CA ASP A 80 -17.89 3.19 9.07
C ASP A 80 -18.06 1.97 9.99
N ALA A 81 -19.12 1.97 10.80
CA ALA A 81 -19.46 0.89 11.72
C ALA A 81 -19.65 -0.46 11.01
N ALA A 82 -20.07 -0.48 9.75
CA ALA A 82 -20.22 -1.71 8.96
C ALA A 82 -18.87 -2.28 8.48
N GLN A 83 -17.83 -1.45 8.42
CA GLN A 83 -16.49 -1.79 7.90
C GLN A 83 -15.44 -1.93 9.01
N ALA A 84 -15.69 -1.33 10.17
CA ALA A 84 -14.82 -1.42 11.34
C ALA A 84 -14.48 -2.87 11.77
N PRO A 85 -15.41 -3.84 11.76
CA PRO A 85 -15.08 -5.22 12.06
C PRO A 85 -14.10 -5.82 11.05
N CYS A 86 -14.25 -5.49 9.76
CA CYS A 86 -13.40 -5.99 8.68
C CYS A 86 -11.97 -5.43 8.81
N PHE A 87 -11.87 -4.12 9.05
CA PHE A 87 -10.60 -3.45 9.26
C PHE A 87 -9.88 -3.97 10.50
N ALA A 88 -10.59 -4.12 11.62
CA ALA A 88 -10.02 -4.61 12.86
C ALA A 88 -9.47 -6.04 12.69
N ASP A 89 -10.22 -6.93 12.04
CA ASP A 89 -9.81 -8.31 11.79
C ASP A 89 -8.54 -8.39 10.91
N GLN A 90 -8.51 -7.63 9.81
CA GLN A 90 -7.39 -7.61 8.86
C GLN A 90 -6.12 -6.93 9.40
N MET A 91 -6.26 -6.00 10.36
CA MET A 91 -5.14 -5.27 10.97
C MET A 91 -4.65 -5.89 12.29
N SER A 92 -5.38 -6.85 12.85
CA SER A 92 -5.04 -7.45 14.13
C SER A 92 -3.85 -8.40 14.04
N LEU A 93 -3.07 -8.43 15.13
CA LEU A 93 -2.01 -9.42 15.36
C LEU A 93 -2.38 -10.28 16.55
N VAL A 94 -1.93 -11.54 16.53
CA VAL A 94 -2.00 -12.46 17.67
C VAL A 94 -0.58 -12.87 18.06
N TYR A 95 -0.32 -12.90 19.37
CA TYR A 95 0.93 -13.44 19.90
C TYR A 95 0.88 -14.97 19.93
N ASP A 96 1.86 -15.61 19.31
CA ASP A 96 2.09 -17.03 19.35
C ASP A 96 3.17 -17.36 20.38
N ALA A 97 2.77 -17.84 21.55
CA ALA A 97 3.69 -18.17 22.63
C ALA A 97 4.61 -19.37 22.34
N GLY A 98 4.24 -20.23 21.37
CA GLY A 98 5.09 -21.35 20.96
C GLY A 98 6.24 -20.90 20.05
N ALA A 99 5.98 -19.90 19.21
CA ALA A 99 6.98 -19.28 18.35
C ALA A 99 7.73 -18.10 19.00
N ASP A 100 7.19 -17.56 20.11
CA ASP A 100 7.61 -16.29 20.72
C ASP A 100 7.60 -15.12 19.72
N ASP A 101 6.54 -15.06 18.91
CA ASP A 101 6.41 -14.08 17.83
C ASP A 101 4.95 -13.67 17.61
N TYR A 102 4.74 -12.59 16.86
CA TYR A 102 3.42 -12.14 16.42
C TYR A 102 3.14 -12.58 14.99
N ARG A 103 1.90 -12.99 14.73
CA ARG A 103 1.40 -13.28 13.39
C ARG A 103 0.13 -12.49 13.12
N ASN A 104 -0.19 -12.29 11.83
CA ASN A 104 -1.51 -11.77 11.44
C ASN A 104 -2.59 -12.64 12.10
N ALA A 105 -3.55 -12.00 12.76
CA ALA A 105 -4.52 -12.69 13.59
C ALA A 105 -5.51 -13.51 12.75
N ALA A 106 -6.01 -12.92 11.67
CA ALA A 106 -6.88 -13.59 10.73
C ALA A 106 -6.08 -14.47 9.77
N ASP A 107 -6.47 -15.75 9.70
CA ASP A 107 -5.90 -16.67 8.73
C ASP A 107 -6.14 -16.15 7.30
N GLY A 108 -5.19 -16.41 6.42
CA GLY A 108 -5.28 -15.97 5.04
C GLY A 108 -5.10 -14.46 4.79
N VAL A 109 -4.76 -13.66 5.81
CA VAL A 109 -4.31 -12.27 5.64
C VAL A 109 -2.79 -12.21 5.52
N ALA A 110 -2.29 -11.64 4.42
CA ALA A 110 -0.88 -11.26 4.27
C ALA A 110 -0.75 -9.74 4.31
N THR A 111 0.33 -9.22 4.90
CA THR A 111 0.61 -7.77 5.01
C THR A 111 1.98 -7.45 4.41
N ARG A 112 2.14 -6.22 3.88
CA ARG A 112 3.44 -5.72 3.40
C ARG A 112 3.55 -4.20 3.51
N VAL A 113 4.79 -3.71 3.58
CA VAL A 113 5.10 -2.28 3.46
C VAL A 113 5.42 -1.96 1.99
N PRO A 114 4.59 -1.16 1.29
CA PRO A 114 4.87 -0.78 -0.08
C PRO A 114 5.94 0.33 -0.15
N PHE A 115 6.51 0.53 -1.34
CA PHE A 115 7.35 1.68 -1.69
C PHE A 115 8.64 1.85 -0.85
N PHE A 116 9.25 0.77 -0.35
CA PHE A 116 10.54 0.87 0.33
C PHE A 116 11.61 1.56 -0.55
N GLY A 117 12.43 2.43 0.05
CA GLY A 117 13.42 3.25 -0.67
C GLY A 117 12.84 4.46 -1.40
N SER A 118 11.56 4.78 -1.18
CA SER A 118 10.85 5.94 -1.74
C SER A 118 10.12 6.71 -0.64
N THR A 119 9.77 7.96 -0.89
CA THR A 119 8.93 8.78 0.00
C THR A 119 7.43 8.63 -0.26
N ARG A 120 7.02 7.88 -1.30
CA ARG A 120 5.61 7.70 -1.67
C ARG A 120 4.76 7.02 -0.60
N GLY A 121 5.38 6.16 0.20
CA GLY A 121 4.69 5.42 1.26
C GLY A 121 4.53 6.20 2.56
N LEU A 122 5.07 7.41 2.68
CA LEU A 122 4.92 8.21 3.90
C LEU A 122 3.49 8.75 4.03
N VAL A 123 2.96 8.72 5.25
CA VAL A 123 1.61 9.18 5.60
C VAL A 123 1.76 10.33 6.58
N GLY A 124 1.14 11.48 6.28
CA GLY A 124 1.21 12.71 7.06
C GLY A 124 0.16 13.71 6.63
#